data_AF-A0A368F3B6-F1
#
_entry.id   AF-A0A368F3B6-F1
#
_cell.length_a   1.000
_cell.length_b   1.000
_cell.length_c   1.000
_cell.angle_alpha   90.00
_cell.angle_beta   90.00
_cell.angle_gamma   90.00
#
_symmetry.space_group_name_H-M   'P 1'
#
loop_
_entity.id
_entity.type
_entity.pdbx_description
1 polymer ?
#
loop_
_entity_poly.entity_id
_entity_poly.type
_entity_poly.pdbx_seq_one_letter_code
_entity_poly.pdbx_strand_id
1 'polypeptide(L)'
;MLESPAEWDNDHKFRIDNIRMFVSDEYNEYAMEVFEWSTFGSILSLPGFQVVQGLPVVMIYTRDEVDQKFTAIEDNKFVIN
;
A
#
# COMPACT_ATOMS: atom_id res chain seq x y z
N MET A 1 -7.77 13.49 -3.00
CA MET A 1 -8.39 12.19 -3.35
C MET A 1 -9.16 11.55 -2.18
N LEU A 2 -8.91 11.90 -0.91
CA LEU A 2 -9.65 11.37 0.26
C LEU A 2 -10.51 12.44 0.98
N GLU A 3 -10.74 13.60 0.34
CA GLU A 3 -11.49 14.72 0.94
C GLU A 3 -13.00 14.44 1.04
N SER A 4 -13.49 13.57 0.14
CA SER A 4 -14.87 13.09 0.11
C SER A 4 -14.81 11.57 -0.04
N PRO A 5 -15.67 10.81 0.67
CA PRO A 5 -15.75 9.37 0.48
C PRO A 5 -16.09 9.04 -0.98
N ALA A 6 -15.45 8.01 -1.52
CA ALA A 6 -15.79 7.52 -2.84
C ALA A 6 -17.16 6.82 -2.81
N GLU A 7 -17.89 6.81 -3.93
CA GLU A 7 -19.23 6.20 -4.01
C GLU A 7 -19.25 4.72 -3.64
N TRP A 8 -18.12 4.01 -3.81
CA TRP A 8 -17.99 2.60 -3.47
C TRP A 8 -17.65 2.37 -1.98
N ASP A 9 -17.17 3.38 -1.26
CA ASP A 9 -16.82 3.30 0.16
C ASP A 9 -18.05 3.61 1.02
N ASN A 10 -19.08 2.74 0.95
CA ASN A 10 -20.37 2.96 1.60
C ASN A 10 -20.27 3.20 3.13
N ASP A 11 -19.25 2.63 3.78
CA ASP A 11 -19.01 2.77 5.22
C ASP A 11 -18.05 3.93 5.57
N HIS A 12 -17.56 4.66 4.57
CA HIS A 12 -16.59 5.75 4.71
C HIS A 12 -15.32 5.36 5.49
N LYS A 13 -14.79 4.16 5.26
CA LYS A 13 -13.64 3.58 5.98
C LYS A 13 -12.29 4.00 5.40
N PHE A 14 -12.23 4.44 4.15
CA PHE A 14 -10.98 4.86 3.50
C PHE A 14 -10.67 6.33 3.81
N ARG A 15 -10.21 6.56 5.05
CA ARG A 15 -9.74 7.85 5.54
C ARG A 15 -8.24 7.81 5.75
N ILE A 16 -7.56 8.96 5.64
CA ILE A 16 -6.08 9.03 5.71
C ILE A 16 -5.52 8.40 7.01
N ASP A 17 -6.25 8.53 8.12
CA ASP A 17 -5.90 7.99 9.43
C ASP A 17 -6.22 6.49 9.59
N ASN A 18 -6.99 5.90 8.68
CA ASN A 18 -7.43 4.51 8.70
C ASN A 18 -6.93 3.67 7.51
N ILE A 19 -6.07 4.23 6.66
CA ILE A 19 -5.45 3.47 5.56
C ILE A 19 -3.97 3.21 5.83
N ARG A 20 -3.45 2.21 5.12
CA ARG A 20 -2.02 1.93 4.95
C ARG A 20 -1.76 1.71 3.46
N MET A 21 -0.59 2.13 3.00
CA MET A 21 -0.22 2.08 1.58
C MET A 21 0.94 1.14 1.37
N PHE A 22 0.88 0.37 0.28
CA PHE A 22 1.86 -0.65 -0.02
C PHE A 22 2.25 -0.66 -1.49
N VAL A 23 3.44 -1.17 -1.75
CA VAL A 23 3.93 -1.45 -3.10
C VAL A 23 4.44 -2.88 -3.17
N SER A 24 4.17 -3.56 -4.28
CA SER A 24 4.71 -4.91 -4.51
C SER A 24 6.17 -4.86 -4.90
N ASP A 25 6.91 -5.91 -4.55
CA ASP A 25 8.19 -6.19 -5.18
C ASP A 25 8.02 -6.73 -6.61
N GLU A 26 9.14 -6.90 -7.32
CA GLU A 26 9.22 -7.27 -8.73
C GLU A 26 8.71 -8.69 -9.02
N TYR A 27 8.67 -9.55 -8.00
CA TYR A 27 8.16 -10.91 -8.11
C TYR A 27 6.72 -11.05 -7.57
N ASN A 28 6.13 -9.98 -7.03
CA ASN A 28 4.85 -9.99 -6.31
C ASN A 28 4.82 -11.00 -5.15
N GLU A 29 5.97 -11.25 -4.53
CA GLU A 29 6.10 -12.12 -3.38
C GLU A 29 5.80 -11.37 -2.07
N TYR A 30 6.14 -10.08 -2.01
CA TYR A 30 6.02 -9.28 -0.80
C TYR A 30 5.49 -7.88 -1.08
N ALA A 31 4.76 -7.34 -0.11
CA ALA A 31 4.31 -5.97 -0.07
C ALA A 31 5.20 -5.16 0.88
N MET A 32 5.69 -4.00 0.43
CA MET A 32 6.44 -3.06 1.24
C MET A 32 5.56 -1.87 1.59
N GLU A 33 5.52 -1.49 2.88
CA GLU A 33 4.74 -0.33 3.30
C GLU A 33 5.42 0.99 2.89
N VAL A 34 4.59 1.95 2.48
CA VAL A 34 4.98 3.32 2.16
C VAL A 34 4.07 4.30 2.90
N PHE A 35 4.57 5.49 3.17
CA PHE A 35 3.87 6.49 3.98
C PHE A 35 3.36 7.66 3.15
N GLU A 36 2.39 8.42 3.63
CA GLU A 36 1.85 9.55 2.86
C GLU A 36 2.86 10.66 2.61
N TRP A 37 3.90 10.76 3.43
CA TRP A 37 5.00 11.69 3.25
C TRP A 37 6.13 11.14 2.36
N SER A 38 6.04 9.89 1.90
CA SER A 38 7.00 9.31 0.96
C SER A 38 6.90 10.03 -0.39
N THR A 39 8.05 10.39 -0.96
CA THR A 39 8.10 10.94 -2.31
C THR A 39 8.00 9.82 -3.35
N PHE A 40 7.50 10.11 -4.54
CA PHE A 40 7.56 9.14 -5.65
C PHE A 40 8.98 8.65 -5.91
N GLY A 41 9.97 9.55 -5.89
CA GLY A 41 11.39 9.17 -6.07
C GLY A 41 11.87 8.16 -5.04
N SER A 42 11.50 8.32 -3.76
CA SER A 42 11.84 7.35 -2.71
C SER A 42 11.14 6.00 -2.90
N ILE A 43 9.88 6.00 -3.35
CA ILE A 43 9.13 4.76 -3.63
C ILE A 43 9.77 4.00 -4.79
N LEU A 44 10.08 4.70 -5.89
CA LEU A 44 10.74 4.13 -7.07
C LEU A 44 12.17 3.62 -6.77
N SER A 45 12.78 4.09 -5.69
CA SER A 45 14.12 3.67 -5.26
C SER A 45 14.09 2.50 -4.27
N LEU A 46 12.91 1.99 -3.90
CA LEU A 46 12.80 0.85 -3.00
C LEU A 46 13.39 -0.41 -3.68
N PRO A 47 14.18 -1.23 -2.95
CA PRO A 47 14.71 -2.46 -3.48
C PRO A 47 13.59 -3.38 -3.98
N GLY A 48 13.70 -3.84 -5.22
CA GLY A 48 12.69 -4.71 -5.84
C GLY A 48 11.42 -3.99 -6.28
N PHE A 49 11.28 -2.67 -6.15
CA PHE A 49 10.11 -1.99 -6.70
C PHE A 49 10.10 -2.07 -8.23
N GLN A 50 9.01 -2.59 -8.80
CA GLN A 50 8.84 -2.68 -10.25
C GLN A 50 7.77 -1.73 -10.77
N VAL A 51 8.09 -1.01 -11.84
CA VAL A 51 7.10 -0.29 -12.63
C VAL A 51 6.41 -1.27 -13.57
N VAL A 52 5.18 -1.65 -13.24
CA VAL A 52 4.39 -2.59 -14.05
C VAL A 52 3.78 -1.84 -15.24
N GLN A 53 4.10 -2.26 -16.47
CA GLN A 53 3.58 -1.64 -17.70
C GLN A 53 3.81 -0.12 -17.81
N GLY A 54 4.88 0.40 -17.20
CA GLY A 54 5.17 1.84 -17.21
C GLY A 54 4.37 2.66 -16.18
N LEU A 55 3.58 2.01 -15.31
CA LEU A 55 2.77 2.67 -14.29
C LEU A 55 3.19 2.22 -12.87
N PRO A 56 3.51 3.15 -11.96
CA PRO A 56 3.68 2.82 -10.55
C PRO A 56 2.33 2.46 -9.94
N VAL A 57 2.26 1.31 -9.27
CA VAL A 57 1.04 0.84 -8.59
C VAL A 57 1.25 0.95 -7.09
N VAL A 58 0.32 1.63 -6.42
CA VAL A 58 0.24 1.70 -4.96
C VAL A 58 -1.07 1.07 -4.54
N MET A 59 -0.99 0.09 -3.64
CA MET A 59 -2.15 -0.56 -3.05
C MET A 59 -2.54 0.16 -1.76
N ILE A 60 -3.84 0.34 -1.55
CA ILE A 60 -4.39 1.02 -0.37
C ILE A 60 -5.33 0.04 0.33
N TYR A 61 -5.07 -0.21 1.60
CA TYR A 61 -5.90 -1.07 2.45
C TYR A 61 -6.31 -0.33 3.71
N THR A 62 -7.46 -0.71 4.27
CA THR A 62 -7.83 -0.25 5.62
C THR A 62 -6.96 -0.94 6.67
N ARG A 63 -6.74 -0.30 7.81
CA ARG A 63 -5.93 -0.88 8.91
C ARG A 63 -6.44 -2.25 9.35
N ASP A 64 -7.76 -2.39 9.51
CA ASP A 64 -8.40 -3.65 9.88
C ASP A 64 -8.09 -4.78 8.88
N GLU A 65 -8.09 -4.48 7.57
CA GLU A 65 -7.74 -5.47 6.56
C GLU A 65 -6.27 -5.86 6.62
N VAL A 66 -5.38 -4.91 6.90
CA VAL A 66 -3.96 -5.18 7.07
C VAL A 66 -3.75 -6.11 8.26
N ASP A 67 -4.37 -5.81 9.40
CA ASP A 67 -4.24 -6.63 10.62
C ASP A 67 -4.78 -8.06 10.44
N GLN A 68 -5.74 -8.26 9.53
CA GLN A 68 -6.33 -9.57 9.25
C GLN A 68 -5.56 -10.37 8.19
N LYS A 69 -5.08 -9.70 7.13
CA LYS A 69 -4.55 -10.37 5.93
C LYS A 69 -3.03 -10.34 5.85
N PHE A 70 -2.37 -9.36 6.44
CA PHE A 70 -0.94 -9.12 6.26
C PHE A 70 -0.15 -9.73 7.41
N THR A 71 0.94 -10.42 7.07
CA THR A 71 1.90 -10.93 8.04
C THR A 71 3.24 -10.26 7.80
N ALA A 72 3.75 -9.55 8.81
CA ALA A 72 5.09 -8.96 8.76
C ALA A 72 6.16 -10.07 8.78
N ILE A 73 7.11 -10.00 7.85
CA ILE A 73 8.22 -10.96 7.75
C ILE A 73 9.58 -10.35 8.07
N GLU A 74 9.77 -9.06 7.79
CA GLU A 74 10.96 -8.25 8.07
C GLU A 74 10.53 -6.79 8.28
N ASP A 75 11.48 -5.93 8.66
CA ASP A 75 11.23 -4.49 8.73
C ASP A 75 10.66 -3.99 7.39
N ASN A 76 9.45 -3.44 7.45
CA ASN A 76 8.72 -2.85 6.33
C ASN A 76 8.30 -3.84 5.21
N LYS A 77 8.35 -5.17 5.43
CA LYS A 77 7.94 -6.20 4.46
C LYS A 77 6.83 -7.10 4.98
N PHE A 78 5.85 -7.36 4.13
CA PHE A 78 4.64 -8.10 4.47
C PHE A 78 4.31 -9.15 3.41
N VAL A 79 3.78 -10.28 3.83
CA VAL A 79 3.10 -11.26 2.97
C VAL A 79 1.58 -11.06 3.12
N ILE A 80 0.85 -11.14 2.02
CA ILE A 80 -0.61 -11.03 1.99
C ILE A 80 -1.19 -12.45 1.89
N ASN A 81 -2.01 -12.84 2.88
CA ASN A 81 -2.66 -14.16 2.95
C ASN A 81 -4.08 -14.17 2.37
#